data_AF-A0A5D2P252-F1
#
_entry.id   AF-A0A5D2P252-F1
#
_cell.length_a   1.000
_cell.length_b   1.000
_cell.length_c   1.000
_cell.angle_alpha   90.00
_cell.angle_beta   90.00
_cell.angle_gamma   90.00
#
_symmetry.space_group_name_H-M   'P 1'
#
loop_
_entity.id
_entity.type
_entity.pdbx_description
1 polymer ?
#
loop_
_entity_poly.entity_id
_entity_poly.type
_entity_poly.pdbx_seq_one_letter_code
_entity_poly.pdbx_strand_id
1 'polypeptide(L)' 'MEKIAENRTIIQYLPYVTRWDYLATMFMEAITINGPEQLGNIQVPKRASYIRVIMLELSRIASHLLWLGPFMADIGA' A
#
# COMPACT_ATOMS: atom_id res chain seq x y z
N MET A 1 6.17 -14.51 3.45
CA MET A 1 6.38 -13.10 3.81
C MET A 1 6.08 -12.85 5.28
N GLU A 2 4.95 -13.34 5.80
CA GLU A 2 4.59 -13.22 7.23
C GLU A 2 5.66 -13.80 8.17
N LYS A 3 6.25 -14.97 7.83
CA LYS A 3 7.34 -15.55 8.65
C LYS A 3 8.61 -14.69 8.71
N ILE A 4 8.84 -13.86 7.69
CA ILE A 4 9.95 -12.90 7.67
C ILE A 4 9.61 -11.71 8.56
N ALA A 5 8.34 -11.29 8.60
CA ALA A 5 7.87 -10.22 9.47
C ALA A 5 8.11 -10.53 10.96
N GLU A 6 7.96 -11.79 11.39
CA GLU A 6 8.23 -12.19 12.78
C GLU A 6 9.68 -11.92 13.23
N ASN A 7 10.64 -11.97 12.30
CA ASN A 7 12.06 -11.83 12.59
C ASN A 7 12.61 -10.42 12.29
N ARG A 8 11.76 -9.48 11.89
CA ARG A 8 12.16 -8.14 11.41
C ARG A 8 11.37 -7.06 12.13
N THR A 9 11.97 -5.88 12.26
CA THR A 9 11.21 -4.71 12.75
C THR A 9 10.27 -4.20 11.65
N ILE A 10 9.22 -3.47 12.03
CA ILE A 10 8.22 -2.92 11.10
C ILE A 10 8.88 -2.12 9.97
N ILE A 11 9.89 -1.31 10.28
CA ILE A 11 10.64 -0.50 9.29
C ILE A 11 11.41 -1.39 8.31
N GLN A 12 12.01 -2.48 8.80
CA GLN A 12 12.73 -3.44 7.95
C GLN A 12 11.77 -4.29 7.11
N TYR A 13 10.55 -4.52 7.58
CA TYR A 13 9.52 -5.26 6.88
C TYR A 13 8.81 -4.43 5.79
N LEU A 14 8.77 -3.11 5.91
CA LEU A 14 8.11 -2.21 4.97
C LEU A 14 8.43 -2.47 3.47
N PRO A 15 9.71 -2.62 3.03
CA PRO A 15 10.02 -2.89 1.62
C PRO A 15 9.65 -4.31 1.17
N TYR A 16 9.30 -5.21 2.09
CA TYR A 16 8.72 -6.50 1.72
C TYR A 16 7.24 -6.34 1.39
N VAL A 17 6.52 -5.46 2.08
CA VAL A 17 5.09 -5.28 1.87
C VAL A 17 4.77 -4.65 0.51
N THR A 18 5.65 -3.82 -0.03
CA THR A 18 5.52 -3.31 -1.41
C THR A 18 5.56 -4.40 -2.48
N ARG A 19 5.99 -5.62 -2.12
CA ARG A 19 6.02 -6.76 -3.03
C ARG A 19 4.80 -7.68 -2.88
N TRP A 20 3.89 -7.40 -1.95
CA TRP A 20 2.63 -8.15 -1.84
C TRP A 20 1.70 -7.82 -2.99
N ASP A 21 1.50 -6.53 -3.23
CA ASP A 21 0.82 -6.03 -4.41
C ASP A 21 1.77 -5.05 -5.10
N TYR A 22 2.28 -5.47 -6.25
CA TYR A 22 3.22 -4.70 -7.05
C TYR A 22 2.55 -3.51 -7.78
N LEU A 23 1.22 -3.44 -7.77
CA LEU A 23 0.42 -2.40 -8.43
C LEU A 23 -0.07 -1.36 -7.43
N ALA A 24 -0.64 -1.81 -6.32
CA ALA A 24 -1.16 -0.95 -5.26
C ALA A 24 -0.19 -0.86 -4.07
N THR A 25 1.09 -0.60 -4.34
CA THR A 25 2.18 -0.60 -3.33
C THR A 25 1.90 0.35 -2.16
N MET A 26 1.43 1.57 -2.44
CA MET A 26 1.09 2.57 -1.42
C MET A 26 -0.03 2.13 -0.47
N PHE A 27 -0.99 1.31 -0.95
CA PHE A 27 -2.06 0.78 -0.09
C PHE A 27 -1.50 -0.19 0.94
N MET A 28 -0.64 -1.09 0.49
CA MET A 28 -0.06 -2.12 1.36
C MET A 28 0.89 -1.49 2.39
N GLU A 29 1.67 -0.48 2.01
CA GLU A 29 2.48 0.31 2.94
C GLU A 29 1.63 1.05 3.96
N ALA A 30 0.56 1.72 3.53
CA ALA A 30 -0.31 2.47 4.42
C ALA A 30 -0.97 1.57 5.47
N ILE A 31 -1.45 0.38 5.09
CA ILE A 31 -2.03 -0.59 6.03
C ILE A 31 -0.98 -1.04 7.06
N THR A 32 0.24 -1.33 6.62
CA THR A 32 1.33 -1.80 7.49
C THR A 32 1.78 -0.75 8.50
N ILE A 33 1.70 0.53 8.15
CA ILE A 33 2.08 1.66 9.02
C ILE A 33 0.93 2.06 9.94
N ASN A 34 -0.31 2.10 9.42
CA ASN A 34 -1.47 2.55 10.20
C ASN A 34 -1.76 1.63 11.39
N GLY A 35 -1.53 0.31 11.28
CA GLY A 35 -1.75 -0.63 12.39
C GLY A 35 -0.87 -0.32 13.63
N PRO A 36 0.46 -0.29 13.50
CA PRO A 36 1.37 0.12 14.56
C PRO A 36 1.15 1.55 15.07
N GLU A 37 0.80 2.50 14.20
CA GLU A 37 0.47 3.87 14.62
C GLU A 37 -0.76 3.91 15.53
N GLN A 38 -1.79 3.13 15.21
CA GLN A 38 -2.98 2.99 16.06
C GLN A 38 -2.66 2.30 17.39
N LEU A 39 -1.86 1.21 17.36
CA LEU A 39 -1.44 0.51 18.58
C LEU A 39 -0.55 1.38 19.48
N GLY A 40 0.29 2.23 18.88
CA GLY A 40 1.18 3.15 19.59
C GLY A 40 0.54 4.48 19.98
N ASN A 41 -0.75 4.71 19.67
CA ASN A 41 -1.43 6.01 19.84
C ASN A 41 -0.64 7.21 19.26
N ILE A 42 0.01 7.00 18.11
CA ILE A 42 0.84 8.02 17.47
C ILE A 42 -0.07 8.95 16.67
N GLN A 43 -0.05 10.25 17.00
CA GLN A 43 -0.79 11.25 16.22
C GLN A 43 -0.05 11.59 14.94
N VAL A 44 -0.64 11.24 13.80
CA VAL A 44 -0.14 11.62 12.48
C VAL A 44 -0.44 13.10 12.23
N PRO A 45 0.55 13.92 11.81
CA PRO A 45 0.31 15.32 11.52
C PRO A 45 -0.67 15.48 10.35
N LYS A 46 -1.55 16.48 10.42
CA LYS A 46 -2.60 16.73 9.41
C LYS A 46 -2.07 16.75 7.97
N ARG A 47 -0.93 17.38 7.74
CA ARG A 47 -0.29 17.42 6.42
C ARG A 47 0.05 16.01 5.89
N ALA A 48 0.58 15.14 6.73
CA ALA A 48 0.91 13.77 6.33
C ALA A 48 -0.35 12.95 6.02
N SER A 49 -1.42 13.14 6.77
CA SER A 49 -2.71 12.51 6.49
C SER A 49 -3.25 12.89 5.10
N TYR A 50 -3.25 14.17 4.74
CA TYR A 50 -3.66 14.60 3.40
C TYR A 50 -2.80 14.01 2.29
N ILE A 51 -1.48 14.00 2.46
CA ILE A 51 -0.56 13.42 1.47
C ILE A 51 -0.83 11.91 1.30
N ARG A 52 -1.02 11.18 2.41
CA ARG A 52 -1.35 9.75 2.36
C ARG A 52 -2.64 9.50 1.57
N VAL A 53 -3.70 10.26 1.84
CA VAL A 53 -4.97 10.13 1.11
C VAL A 53 -4.78 10.39 -0.39
N ILE A 54 -4.09 11.48 -0.76
CA ILE A 54 -3.84 11.79 -2.18
C ILE A 54 -3.07 10.67 -2.87
N MET A 55 -2.02 10.14 -2.23
CA MET A 55 -1.21 9.06 -2.81
C MET A 55 -2.00 7.75 -2.93
N LEU A 56 -2.83 7.42 -1.94
CA LEU A 56 -3.71 6.25 -1.99
C LEU A 56 -4.71 6.36 -3.14
N GLU A 57 -5.33 7.52 -3.33
CA GLU A 57 -6.27 7.74 -4.42
C GLU A 57 -5.60 7.65 -5.80
N LEU A 58 -4.39 8.17 -5.95
CA LEU A 58 -3.60 8.01 -7.18
C LEU A 58 -3.27 6.54 -7.46
N SER A 59 -2.83 5.79 -6.44
CA SER A 59 -2.58 4.34 -6.58
C SER A 59 -3.85 3.55 -6.92
N ARG A 60 -5.01 3.98 -6.42
CA ARG A 60 -6.30 3.35 -6.73
C ARG A 60 -6.63 3.51 -8.21
N ILE A 61 -6.51 4.74 -8.73
CA ILE A 61 -6.75 5.02 -10.14
C ILE A 61 -5.77 4.23 -11.02
N ALA A 62 -4.48 4.23 -10.69
CA ALA A 62 -3.48 3.46 -11.43
C ALA A 62 -3.78 1.96 -11.47
N SER A 63 -4.19 1.38 -10.33
CA SER A 63 -4.58 -0.03 -10.22
C SER A 63 -5.80 -0.36 -11.12
N HIS A 64 -6.81 0.51 -11.15
CA HIS A 64 -8.00 0.29 -12.00
C HIS A 64 -7.70 0.44 -13.49
N LEU A 65 -6.88 1.42 -13.87
CA LEU A 65 -6.46 1.59 -15.27
C LEU A 65 -5.66 0.39 -15.77
N LEU A 66 -4.76 -0.13 -14.94
CA LEU A 66 -3.99 -1.31 -15.30
C LEU A 66 -4.83 -2.58 -15.25
N TRP A 67 -5.86 -2.68 -14.43
CA TRP A 67 -6.80 -3.79 -14.51
C TRP A 67 -7.57 -3.75 -15.84
N LEU A 68 -8.03 -2.56 -16.26
CA LEU A 68 -8.86 -2.39 -17.46
C LEU A 68 -8.11 -2.72 -18.77
N GLY A 69 -6.82 -2.40 -18.87
CA GLY A 69 -6.04 -2.61 -20.11
C GLY A 69 -5.93 -4.08 -20.54
N PRO A 70 -5.29 -4.96 -19.76
CA PRO A 70 -5.22 -6.39 -20.00
C PRO A 70 -6.59 -7.04 -20.04
N PHE A 71 -7.53 -6.61 -19.18
CA PHE A 71 -8.89 -7.14 -19.22
C PHE A 71 -9.59 -6.93 -20.57
N MET A 72 -9.41 -5.76 -21.19
CA MET A 72 -9.91 -5.51 -22.55
C MET A 72 -9.18 -6.36 -23.60
N ALA A 73 -7.86 -6.52 -23.48
CA ALA A 73 -7.07 -7.34 -24.39
C ALA A 73 -7.44 -8.84 -24.30
N ASP A 74 -7.67 -9.35 -23.08
CA ASP A 74 -8.05 -10.74 -22.82
C ASP A 74 -9.47 -11.06 -23.33
N ILE A 75 -10.34 -10.05 -23.40
CA ILE A 75 -11.69 -10.16 -24.01
C ILE A 75 -11.63 -10.15 -25.56
N GLY A 76 -10.47 -9.86 -26.14
CA GLY A 76 -10.24 -9.95 -27.59
C GLY A 76 -10.50 -8.66 -28.37
N ALA A 77 -10.41 -7.49 -27.71
CA ALA A 77 -10.35 -6.19 -28.37
C ALA A 77 -8.94 -5.86 -28.88
#